data_AF-A0A7V7VK14-F1
#
_entry.id   AF-A0A7V7VK14-F1
#
_cell.length_a   1.000
_cell.length_b   1.000
_cell.length_c   1.000
_cell.angle_alpha   90.00
_cell.angle_beta   90.00
_cell.angle_gamma   90.00
#
_symmetry.space_group_name_H-M   'P 1'
#
loop_
_entity.id
_entity.type
_entity.pdbx_description
1 polymer ?
#
loop_
_entity_poly.entity_id
_entity_poly.type
_entity_poly.pdbx_seq_one_letter_code
_entity_poly.pdbx_strand_id
1 'polypeptide(L)'
;MSKPTDQILLIPGATGWEIWTSQAEAEFTLHSASPSSRASELIGVPSGDILMFFPVKAITAIPMKVTSEDDSLFPELAVMHAEGLGMRPDPMAGQLTDTFVIARQGSTTALLSVHLRAPVDGELPLRGPKEFDISARAYPMPGDCLAVWKEFGRWVFCLSHQGKPVYCQATSTSAATPDDSLVREIRLAIIQLSLQDIDLAPARVLLWTHAELTSPGALAGAFHVPVDVSPRPAPVLPSPRSKLLPADVRAARRSARRRRNVILSIAAVALAYLALIGFSSYQLWKTHTDTTLLRKQARAAAPDAIAFTTHLAKWDELHHAVDLSQAPVDILYRISRCIPPNSSLRLKTAEVSANEISLTGEAQQQAAVGQFSLALRKSNDLVGLIWQTPEASKSIRGWEFVYTAAPPKN
;
A
#
# COMPACT_ATOMS: atom_id res chain seq x y z
N MET A 1 16.06 12.08 -16.43
CA MET A 1 17.02 13.17 -16.17
C MET A 1 16.30 14.23 -15.34
N SER A 2 16.62 14.33 -14.05
CA SER A 2 16.06 15.33 -13.14
C SER A 2 16.60 16.71 -13.50
N LYS A 3 15.72 17.70 -13.70
CA LYS A 3 16.13 19.11 -13.84
C LYS A 3 17.02 19.49 -12.64
N PRO A 4 18.12 20.23 -12.84
CA PRO A 4 18.91 20.75 -11.72
C PRO A 4 17.95 21.52 -10.81
N THR A 5 17.88 21.09 -9.56
CA THR A 5 16.97 21.71 -8.59
C THR A 5 17.71 22.90 -7.99
N ASP A 6 17.17 24.10 -8.19
CA ASP A 6 17.73 25.32 -7.62
C ASP A 6 17.86 25.16 -6.10
N GLN A 7 19.03 25.48 -5.57
CA GLN A 7 19.31 25.40 -4.15
C GLN A 7 19.15 26.79 -3.53
N ILE A 8 18.44 26.84 -2.41
CA ILE A 8 18.10 28.08 -1.72
C ILE A 8 18.64 27.99 -0.30
N LEU A 9 19.45 28.96 0.12
CA LEU A 9 19.94 29.07 1.50
C LEU A 9 19.23 30.21 2.20
N LEU A 10 18.71 29.92 3.38
CA LEU A 10 18.22 30.93 4.32
C LEU A 10 19.28 31.13 5.39
N ILE A 11 19.86 32.33 5.43
CA ILE A 11 21.02 32.64 6.28
C ILE A 11 20.71 33.88 7.11
N PRO A 12 21.08 33.91 8.40
CA PRO A 12 20.96 35.11 9.22
C PRO A 12 21.91 36.21 8.72
N GLY A 13 21.33 37.32 8.30
CA GLY A 13 22.02 38.55 7.93
C GLY A 13 22.22 39.48 9.13
N ALA A 14 22.90 40.60 8.86
CA ALA A 14 23.21 41.60 9.89
C ALA A 14 21.96 42.21 10.52
N THR A 15 20.88 42.41 9.75
CA THR A 15 19.63 43.03 10.21
C THR A 15 18.46 42.04 10.22
N GLY A 16 18.40 41.11 9.27
CA GLY A 16 17.32 40.13 9.14
C GLY A 16 17.76 38.95 8.29
N TRP A 17 16.81 38.16 7.78
CA TRP A 17 17.10 36.97 6.99
C TRP A 17 17.54 37.29 5.55
N GLU A 18 18.54 36.58 5.06
CA GLU A 18 19.00 36.65 3.67
C GLU A 18 18.69 35.36 2.92
N ILE A 19 18.24 35.51 1.68
CA ILE A 19 17.89 34.43 0.76
C ILE A 19 18.96 34.39 -0.32
N TRP A 20 19.70 33.29 -0.37
CA TRP A 20 20.75 33.05 -1.35
C TRP A 20 20.31 31.94 -2.30
N THR A 21 20.62 32.08 -3.57
CA THR A 21 20.25 31.10 -4.60
C THR A 21 21.48 30.64 -5.38
N SER A 22 21.53 29.36 -5.71
CA SER A 22 22.52 28.81 -6.65
C SER A 22 21.81 27.97 -7.72
N GLN A 23 22.24 28.13 -8.96
CA GLN A 23 21.88 27.27 -10.09
C GLN A 23 23.02 26.28 -10.33
N ALA A 24 22.71 24.99 -10.27
CA ALA A 24 23.59 23.90 -10.74
C ALA A 24 25.08 24.01 -10.32
N GLU A 25 25.34 24.11 -9.01
CA GLU A 25 26.70 24.16 -8.40
C GLU A 25 27.49 25.46 -8.63
N ALA A 26 26.86 26.52 -9.17
CA ALA A 26 27.46 27.85 -9.19
C ALA A 26 27.58 28.45 -7.77
N GLU A 27 28.41 29.49 -7.64
CA GLU A 27 28.51 30.28 -6.41
C GLU A 27 27.15 30.85 -6.00
N PHE A 28 26.89 30.90 -4.69
CA PHE A 28 25.63 31.44 -4.18
C PHE A 28 25.59 32.96 -4.34
N THR A 29 24.53 33.45 -4.97
CA THR A 29 24.28 34.89 -5.11
C THR A 29 23.12 35.31 -4.22
N LEU A 30 23.23 36.49 -3.61
CA LEU A 30 22.17 37.07 -2.79
C LEU A 30 20.96 37.38 -3.70
N HIS A 31 19.83 36.73 -3.44
CA HIS A 31 18.59 36.93 -4.17
C HIS A 31 17.76 38.05 -3.53
N SER A 32 17.60 38.02 -2.21
CA SER A 32 16.89 39.04 -1.45
C SER A 32 17.28 39.04 0.02
N ALA A 33 17.09 40.17 0.69
CA ALA A 33 17.27 40.31 2.13
C ALA A 33 15.98 40.88 2.74
N SER A 34 15.50 40.26 3.81
CA SER A 34 14.34 40.69 4.58
C SER A 34 14.81 41.30 5.90
N PRO A 35 14.21 42.41 6.38
CA PRO A 35 14.53 42.96 7.69
C PRO A 35 13.91 42.15 8.85
N SER A 36 13.02 41.20 8.58
CA SER A 36 12.42 40.39 9.64
C SER A 36 13.43 39.43 10.27
N SER A 37 13.33 39.26 11.59
CA SER A 37 14.06 38.25 12.35
C SER A 37 13.34 36.90 12.41
N ARG A 38 12.07 36.83 11.97
CA ARG A 38 11.26 35.61 11.95
C ARG A 38 11.27 34.98 10.57
N ALA A 39 11.63 33.71 10.48
CA ALA A 39 11.69 33.00 9.22
C ALA A 39 10.29 32.75 8.61
N SER A 40 9.24 32.67 9.43
CA SER A 40 7.85 32.51 8.97
C SER A 40 7.33 33.72 8.20
N GLU A 41 7.91 34.90 8.42
CA GLU A 41 7.53 36.15 7.75
C GLU A 41 8.25 36.34 6.42
N LEU A 42 9.09 35.40 6.01
CA LEU A 42 9.76 35.43 4.72
C LEU A 42 8.75 35.25 3.58
N ILE A 43 8.59 36.29 2.78
CA ILE A 43 7.77 36.32 1.57
C ILE A 43 8.68 36.19 0.34
N GLY A 44 8.18 35.58 -0.73
CA GLY A 44 8.89 35.53 -2.01
C GLY A 44 10.07 34.56 -2.04
N VAL A 45 10.11 33.55 -1.15
CA VAL A 45 11.12 32.48 -1.21
C VAL A 45 10.97 31.74 -2.55
N PRO A 46 12.02 31.66 -3.39
CA PRO A 46 11.95 30.99 -4.69
C PRO A 46 11.53 29.53 -4.60
N SER A 47 11.12 28.94 -5.72
CA SER A 47 10.84 27.51 -5.81
C SER A 47 12.14 26.72 -5.96
N GLY A 48 12.42 25.80 -5.03
CA GLY A 48 13.71 25.07 -4.99
C GLY A 48 13.94 24.35 -3.68
N ASP A 49 15.09 23.72 -3.51
CA ASP A 49 15.44 23.01 -2.28
C ASP A 49 15.97 23.98 -1.22
N ILE A 50 15.22 24.15 -0.13
CA ILE A 50 15.59 25.07 0.95
C ILE A 50 16.50 24.35 1.95
N LEU A 51 17.67 24.94 2.17
CA LEU A 51 18.50 24.75 3.35
C LEU A 51 18.36 25.97 4.26
N MET A 52 18.21 25.73 5.56
CA MET A 52 18.15 26.82 6.55
C MET A 52 19.34 26.73 7.49
N PHE A 53 20.03 27.85 7.68
CA PHE A 53 21.11 27.99 8.65
C PHE A 53 20.56 28.64 9.91
N PHE A 54 20.63 27.93 11.03
CA PHE A 54 20.27 28.50 12.33
C PHE A 54 21.28 29.58 12.74
N PRO A 55 20.81 30.69 13.30
CA PRO A 55 21.69 31.72 13.84
C PRO A 55 22.48 31.19 15.04
N VAL A 56 23.65 31.76 15.28
CA VAL A 56 24.54 31.36 16.38
C VAL A 56 23.82 31.48 17.73
N LYS A 57 22.91 32.46 17.88
CA LYS A 57 22.11 32.62 19.12
C LYS A 57 21.17 31.45 19.43
N ALA A 58 20.84 30.62 18.43
CA ALA A 58 19.93 29.49 18.60
C ALA A 58 20.65 28.20 18.99
N ILE A 59 21.99 28.20 19.00
CA ILE A 59 22.79 27.03 19.29
C ILE A 59 23.69 27.24 20.51
N THR A 60 24.10 26.14 21.11
CA THR A 60 25.19 26.08 22.07
C THR A 60 26.28 25.19 21.48
N ALA A 61 27.44 25.78 21.20
CA ALA A 61 28.63 25.08 20.74
C ALA A 61 29.39 24.52 21.94
N ILE A 62 29.60 23.21 21.97
CA ILE A 62 30.39 22.51 22.98
C ILE A 62 31.58 21.85 22.26
N PRO A 63 32.76 22.47 22.32
CA PRO A 63 33.96 21.82 21.84
C PRO A 63 34.43 20.80 22.88
N MET A 64 34.93 19.66 22.41
CA MET A 64 35.39 18.58 23.27
C MET A 64 36.49 17.77 22.60
N LYS A 65 37.37 17.17 23.40
CA LYS A 65 38.36 16.20 22.96
C LYS A 65 37.95 14.82 23.43
N VAL A 66 37.97 13.84 22.53
CA VAL A 66 37.65 12.44 22.85
C VAL A 66 38.83 11.53 22.53
N THR A 67 39.07 10.53 23.37
CA THR A 67 40.09 9.50 23.17
C THR A 67 39.52 8.33 22.36
N SER A 68 39.03 8.63 21.15
CA SER A 68 38.49 7.64 20.22
C SER A 68 38.67 8.12 18.78
N GLU A 69 38.91 7.18 17.88
CA GLU A 69 38.96 7.39 16.42
C GLU A 69 37.68 6.89 15.72
N ASP A 70 36.79 6.22 16.44
CA ASP A 70 35.55 5.65 15.90
C ASP A 70 34.42 6.69 15.86
N ASP A 71 34.07 7.12 14.64
CA ASP A 71 33.03 8.11 14.37
C ASP A 71 31.63 7.69 14.87
N SER A 72 31.38 6.38 15.03
CA SER A 72 30.09 5.87 15.50
C SER A 72 29.82 6.17 16.97
N LEU A 73 30.88 6.36 17.78
CA LEU A 73 30.79 6.64 19.21
C LEU A 73 30.61 8.13 19.51
N PHE A 74 30.93 9.02 18.57
CA PHE A 74 30.94 10.46 18.81
C PHE A 74 29.58 11.04 19.24
N PRO A 75 28.43 10.62 18.68
CA PRO A 75 27.13 11.10 19.14
C PRO A 75 26.86 10.76 20.61
N GLU A 76 27.21 9.55 21.06
CA GLU A 76 26.99 9.11 22.44
C GLU A 76 27.90 9.87 23.41
N LEU A 77 29.18 10.04 23.04
CA LEU A 77 30.13 10.82 23.83
C LEU A 77 29.71 12.29 23.94
N ALA A 78 29.19 12.87 22.86
CA ALA A 78 28.67 14.24 22.86
C ALA A 78 27.45 14.41 23.77
N VAL A 79 26.53 13.43 23.79
CA VAL A 79 25.41 13.42 24.73
C VAL A 79 25.90 13.34 26.17
N MET A 80 26.83 12.42 26.47
CA MET A 80 27.40 12.27 27.82
C MET A 80 28.08 13.56 28.29
N HIS A 81 28.84 14.23 27.41
CA HIS A 81 29.51 15.49 27.72
C HIS A 81 28.50 16.63 27.94
N ALA A 82 27.44 16.70 27.14
CA ALA A 82 26.37 17.67 27.32
C ALA A 82 25.59 17.45 28.63
N GLU A 83 25.32 16.21 29.00
CA GLU A 83 24.70 15.86 30.28
C GLU A 83 25.56 16.28 31.47
N GLY A 84 26.88 16.11 31.38
CA GLY A 84 27.84 16.60 32.37
C GLY A 84 27.81 18.12 32.54
N LEU A 85 27.48 18.86 31.48
CA LEU A 85 27.28 20.31 31.50
C LEU A 85 25.85 20.72 31.91
N GLY A 86 25.00 19.76 32.30
CA GLY A 86 23.61 20.01 32.69
C GLY A 86 22.66 20.28 31.52
N MET A 87 23.10 20.06 30.28
CA MET A 87 22.28 20.23 29.08
C MET A 87 21.61 18.91 28.71
N ARG A 88 20.28 18.86 28.84
CA ARG A 88 19.47 17.73 28.37
C ARG A 88 18.64 18.15 27.17
N PRO A 89 18.94 17.65 25.95
CA PRO A 89 18.07 17.91 24.81
C PRO A 89 16.69 17.28 25.05
N ASP A 90 15.63 18.01 24.72
CA ASP A 90 14.26 17.50 24.85
C ASP A 90 14.07 16.32 23.87
N PRO A 91 13.78 15.10 24.35
CA PRO A 91 13.62 13.92 23.50
C PRO A 91 12.47 14.06 22.50
N MET A 92 11.50 14.93 22.77
CA MET A 92 10.34 15.17 21.90
C MET A 92 10.60 16.25 20.85
N ALA A 93 11.68 17.03 20.97
CA ALA A 93 11.96 18.20 20.12
C ALA A 93 12.75 17.87 18.83
N GLY A 94 12.96 16.59 18.52
CA GLY A 94 13.58 16.12 17.29
C GLY A 94 15.07 15.83 17.44
N GLN A 95 15.82 15.86 16.34
CA GLN A 95 17.28 15.74 16.39
C GLN A 95 17.89 17.13 16.49
N LEU A 96 18.15 17.56 17.72
CA LEU A 96 18.68 18.89 18.03
C LEU A 96 20.19 18.91 18.28
N THR A 97 20.83 17.75 18.23
CA THR A 97 22.27 17.62 18.45
C THR A 97 22.93 17.03 17.22
N ASP A 98 24.08 17.60 16.86
CA ASP A 98 24.98 17.04 15.84
C ASP A 98 26.45 17.29 16.21
N THR A 99 27.34 16.47 15.67
CA THR A 99 28.76 16.45 16.02
C THR A 99 29.62 16.57 14.77
N PHE A 100 30.61 17.46 14.80
CA PHE A 100 31.53 17.71 13.69
C PHE A 100 32.97 17.40 14.08
N VAL A 101 33.67 16.66 13.21
CA VAL A 101 35.09 16.34 13.39
C VAL A 101 35.96 17.51 12.92
N ILE A 102 36.66 18.13 13.86
CA ILE A 102 37.56 19.25 13.59
C ILE A 102 38.91 18.70 13.13
N ALA A 103 39.60 17.99 14.02
CA ALA A 103 40.93 17.45 13.79
C ALA A 103 41.09 16.09 14.48
N ARG A 104 41.94 15.22 13.92
CA ARG A 104 42.36 13.95 14.52
C ARG A 104 43.87 14.04 14.80
N GLN A 105 44.27 13.76 16.03
CA GLN A 105 45.66 13.79 16.50
C GLN A 105 45.97 12.50 17.25
N GLY A 106 46.55 11.52 16.55
CA GLY A 106 46.75 10.17 17.07
C GLY A 106 45.41 9.58 17.55
N SER A 107 45.41 9.03 18.76
CA SER A 107 44.23 8.45 19.41
C SER A 107 43.22 9.47 19.96
N THR A 108 43.40 10.76 19.69
CA THR A 108 42.50 11.83 20.16
C THR A 108 41.84 12.55 19.00
N THR A 109 40.54 12.78 19.12
CA THR A 109 39.75 13.51 18.12
C THR A 109 39.14 14.75 18.76
N ALA A 110 39.35 15.91 18.14
CA ALA A 110 38.70 17.16 18.51
C ALA A 110 37.35 17.26 17.78
N LEU A 111 36.28 17.44 18.55
CA LEU A 111 34.90 17.50 18.09
C LEU A 111 34.27 18.84 18.45
N LEU A 112 33.38 19.30 17.59
CA LEU A 112 32.40 20.34 17.90
C LEU A 112 31.02 19.66 18.01
N SER A 113 30.48 19.57 19.22
CA SER A 113 29.08 19.22 19.44
C SER A 113 28.22 20.48 19.42
N VAL A 114 27.16 20.47 18.62
CA VAL A 114 26.24 21.59 18.50
C VAL A 114 24.90 21.17 19.05
N HIS A 115 24.39 21.95 20.00
CA HIS A 115 23.06 21.76 20.60
C HIS A 115 22.15 22.90 20.17
N LEU A 116 21.18 22.58 19.33
CA LEU A 116 20.16 23.51 18.88
C LEU A 116 19.06 23.64 19.95
N ARG A 117 18.70 24.86 20.33
CA ARG A 117 17.49 25.10 21.12
C ARG A 117 16.28 24.74 20.24
N ALA A 118 15.30 24.06 20.83
CA ALA A 118 14.04 23.76 20.13
C ALA A 118 13.46 25.05 19.52
N PRO A 119 13.21 25.10 18.19
CA PRO A 119 12.67 26.28 17.57
C PRO A 119 11.27 26.57 18.11
N VAL A 120 10.96 27.85 18.27
CA VAL A 120 9.61 28.30 18.64
C VAL A 120 8.82 28.73 17.41
N ASP A 121 7.51 28.92 17.59
CA ASP A 121 6.62 29.37 16.52
C ASP A 121 7.17 30.62 15.81
N GLY A 122 7.32 30.50 14.49
CA GLY A 122 7.82 31.58 13.62
C GLY A 122 9.32 31.54 13.32
N GLU A 123 10.10 30.69 13.99
CA GLU A 123 11.53 30.51 13.70
C GLU A 123 11.82 29.64 12.50
N LEU A 124 10.84 28.84 12.06
CA LEU A 124 10.90 28.06 10.83
C LEU A 124 10.12 28.75 9.71
N PRO A 125 10.59 28.67 8.45
CA PRO A 125 9.87 29.25 7.33
C PRO A 125 8.60 28.45 7.02
N LEU A 126 7.61 29.13 6.42
CA LEU A 126 6.32 28.52 6.04
C LEU A 126 6.51 27.28 5.13
N ARG A 127 7.51 27.33 4.24
CA ARG A 127 7.92 26.20 3.42
C ARG A 127 9.02 25.42 4.14
N GLY A 128 8.65 24.27 4.69
CA GLY A 128 9.54 23.43 5.51
C GLY A 128 10.87 23.10 4.80
N PRO A 129 12.03 23.49 5.38
CA PRO A 129 13.34 23.21 4.80
C PRO A 129 13.65 21.70 4.73
N LYS A 130 14.48 21.32 3.77
CA LYS A 130 14.94 19.94 3.57
C LYS A 130 16.10 19.58 4.51
N GLU A 131 16.99 20.52 4.76
CA GLU A 131 18.13 20.33 5.66
C GLU A 131 18.36 21.60 6.48
N PHE A 132 19.05 21.41 7.60
CA PHE A 132 19.39 22.47 8.53
C PHE A 132 20.87 22.41 8.85
N ASP A 133 21.51 23.56 8.96
CA ASP A 133 22.89 23.68 9.44
C ASP A 133 23.02 24.93 10.32
N ILE A 134 24.24 25.30 10.70
CA ILE A 134 24.52 26.49 11.53
C ILE A 134 25.25 27.56 10.74
N SER A 135 24.88 28.82 10.94
CA SER A 135 25.41 29.95 10.17
C SER A 135 26.94 30.05 10.21
N ALA A 136 27.56 29.72 11.34
CA ALA A 136 29.01 29.69 11.50
C ALA A 136 29.73 28.72 10.54
N ARG A 137 29.05 27.68 10.05
CA ARG A 137 29.60 26.73 9.07
C ARG A 137 29.41 27.17 7.62
N ALA A 138 28.53 28.16 7.37
CA ALA A 138 28.24 28.63 6.03
C ALA A 138 29.41 29.40 5.40
N TYR A 139 30.32 29.95 6.21
CA TYR A 139 31.37 30.83 5.72
C TYR A 139 32.73 30.13 5.71
N PRO A 140 33.44 30.10 4.57
CA PRO A 140 34.79 29.55 4.53
C PRO A 140 35.76 30.43 5.33
N MET A 141 36.52 29.82 6.23
CA MET A 141 37.50 30.50 7.07
C MET A 141 38.93 30.05 6.74
N PRO A 142 39.90 30.97 6.63
CA PRO A 142 41.29 30.62 6.35
C PRO A 142 42.03 30.20 7.62
N GLY A 143 42.39 28.92 7.71
CA GLY A 143 43.27 28.39 8.76
C GLY A 143 42.73 28.63 10.17
N ASP A 144 43.58 29.12 11.06
CA ASP A 144 43.27 29.38 12.47
C ASP A 144 42.94 30.88 12.64
N CYS A 145 41.66 31.21 12.69
CA CYS A 145 41.20 32.60 12.75
C CYS A 145 40.03 32.81 13.70
N LEU A 146 39.85 34.07 14.11
CA LEU A 146 38.66 34.56 14.79
C LEU A 146 37.82 35.35 13.79
N ALA A 147 36.67 34.81 13.37
CA ALA A 147 35.72 35.54 12.54
C ALA A 147 34.66 36.23 13.40
N VAL A 148 34.34 37.49 13.11
CA VAL A 148 33.37 38.31 13.85
C VAL A 148 32.40 38.96 12.84
N TRP A 149 31.10 38.78 13.03
CA TRP A 149 30.06 39.35 12.17
C TRP A 149 28.79 39.68 12.95
N LYS A 150 27.79 40.28 12.29
CA LYS A 150 26.47 40.55 12.88
C LYS A 150 25.41 39.56 12.41
N GLU A 151 24.57 39.13 13.35
CA GLU A 151 23.33 38.41 13.10
C GLU A 151 22.17 39.08 13.85
N PHE A 152 21.12 39.49 13.14
CA PHE A 152 19.92 40.13 13.72
C PHE A 152 20.25 41.27 14.70
N GLY A 153 21.23 42.10 14.35
CA GLY A 153 21.68 43.25 15.11
C GLY A 153 22.66 42.95 16.26
N ARG A 154 23.03 41.68 16.48
CA ARG A 154 23.99 41.29 17.53
C ARG A 154 25.31 40.82 16.94
N TRP A 155 26.41 41.15 17.62
CA TRP A 155 27.71 40.59 17.25
C TRP A 155 27.78 39.11 17.62
N VAL A 156 28.32 38.32 16.70
CA VAL A 156 28.61 36.90 16.89
C VAL A 156 30.05 36.66 16.48
N PHE A 157 30.68 35.64 17.05
CA PHE A 157 32.02 35.26 16.67
C PHE A 157 32.16 33.75 16.51
N CYS A 158 33.16 33.35 15.73
CA CYS A 158 33.55 31.96 15.56
C CYS A 158 35.07 31.84 15.55
N LEU A 159 35.56 30.88 16.33
CA LEU A 159 36.95 30.44 16.32
C LEU A 159 37.06 29.24 15.39
N SER A 160 38.05 29.27 14.50
CA SER A 160 38.34 28.17 13.59
C SER A 160 39.72 27.57 13.86
N HIS A 161 39.85 26.29 13.52
CA HIS A 161 41.12 25.59 13.44
C HIS A 161 41.17 24.84 12.11
N GLN A 162 42.23 25.06 11.33
CA GLN A 162 42.41 24.52 9.98
C GLN A 162 41.20 24.79 9.07
N GLY A 163 40.58 25.96 9.21
CA GLY A 163 39.41 26.41 8.45
C GLY A 163 38.08 25.79 8.87
N LYS A 164 38.05 24.93 9.90
CA LYS A 164 36.81 24.38 10.46
C LYS A 164 36.43 25.12 11.74
N PRO A 165 35.13 25.42 11.96
CA PRO A 165 34.69 26.05 13.19
C PRO A 165 34.87 25.09 14.37
N VAL A 166 35.51 25.59 15.43
CA VAL A 166 35.73 24.89 16.70
C VAL A 166 34.74 25.38 17.74
N TYR A 167 34.51 26.69 17.80
CA TYR A 167 33.61 27.31 18.75
C TYR A 167 32.92 28.50 18.11
N CYS A 168 31.65 28.74 18.47
CA CYS A 168 30.94 29.94 18.06
C CYS A 168 29.95 30.35 19.14
N GLN A 169 29.77 31.66 19.29
CA GLN A 169 28.89 32.22 20.29
C GLN A 169 28.30 33.55 19.81
N ALA A 170 27.03 33.77 20.15
CA ALA A 170 26.39 35.06 20.01
C ALA A 170 26.62 35.90 21.26
N THR A 171 27.03 37.14 21.07
CA THR A 171 27.30 38.06 22.18
C THR A 171 26.06 38.84 22.59
N SER A 172 26.13 39.45 23.76
CA SER A 172 25.08 40.35 24.25
C SER A 172 25.11 41.74 23.57
N THR A 173 26.17 42.02 22.80
CA THR A 173 26.47 43.35 22.25
C THR A 173 25.73 43.63 20.95
N SER A 174 24.98 44.73 20.91
CA SER A 174 24.31 45.25 19.70
C SER A 174 24.90 46.55 19.18
N ALA A 175 26.04 46.99 19.72
CA ALA A 175 26.72 48.22 19.34
C ALA A 175 26.99 48.28 17.82
N ALA A 176 27.00 49.49 17.25
CA ALA A 176 27.26 49.70 15.83
C ALA A 176 28.63 49.15 15.40
N THR A 177 29.64 49.36 16.24
CA THR A 177 31.03 48.92 16.07
C THR A 177 31.45 47.94 17.17
N PRO A 178 32.54 47.16 16.98
CA PRO A 178 33.12 46.32 18.01
C PRO A 178 33.59 47.13 19.23
N ASP A 179 33.08 46.81 20.42
CA ASP A 179 33.41 47.47 21.69
C ASP A 179 34.21 46.56 22.64
N ASP A 180 34.61 47.12 23.79
CA ASP A 180 35.39 46.38 24.79
C ASP A 180 34.61 45.22 25.43
N SER A 181 33.27 45.27 25.42
CA SER A 181 32.44 44.21 25.97
C SER A 181 32.45 42.98 25.06
N LEU A 182 32.39 43.17 23.74
CA LEU A 182 32.59 42.11 22.75
C LEU A 182 33.98 41.47 22.89
N VAL A 183 35.03 42.29 22.99
CA VAL A 183 36.40 41.79 23.21
C VAL A 183 36.49 40.95 24.48
N ARG A 184 35.88 41.42 25.57
CA ARG A 184 35.87 40.70 26.85
C ARG A 184 35.17 39.35 26.73
N GLU A 185 34.01 39.28 26.09
CA GLU A 185 33.30 38.02 25.85
C GLU A 185 34.16 37.04 25.04
N ILE A 186 34.81 37.50 23.97
CA ILE A 186 35.69 36.65 23.15
C ILE A 186 36.89 36.13 23.96
N ARG A 187 37.54 36.98 24.77
CA ARG A 187 38.67 36.56 25.62
C ARG A 187 38.24 35.53 26.66
N LEU A 188 37.09 35.74 27.31
CA LEU A 188 36.54 34.79 28.26
C LEU A 188 36.27 33.45 27.62
N ALA A 189 35.73 33.44 26.39
CA ALA A 189 35.54 32.21 25.64
C ALA A 189 36.87 31.50 25.35
N ILE A 190 37.89 32.21 24.85
CA ILE A 190 39.22 31.62 24.59
C ILE A 190 39.85 31.04 25.87
N ILE A 191 39.77 31.76 27.01
CA ILE A 191 40.26 31.27 28.31
C ILE A 191 39.48 30.03 28.75
N GLN A 192 38.16 30.01 28.57
CA GLN A 192 37.34 28.84 28.90
C GLN A 192 37.74 27.62 28.04
N LEU A 193 38.06 27.82 26.77
CA LEU A 193 38.52 26.76 25.88
C LEU A 193 39.91 26.25 26.27
N SER A 194 40.85 27.13 26.64
CA SER A 194 42.16 26.71 27.13
C SER A 194 42.07 25.90 28.43
N LEU A 195 41.12 26.24 29.32
CA LEU A 195 40.84 25.45 30.53
C LEU A 195 40.27 24.05 30.24
N GLN A 196 39.75 23.81 29.03
CA GLN A 196 39.29 22.51 28.55
C GLN A 196 40.37 21.77 27.73
N ASP A 197 41.63 22.20 27.84
CA ASP A 197 42.76 21.77 27.03
C ASP A 197 42.56 22.01 25.52
N ILE A 198 41.71 22.96 25.12
CA ILE A 198 41.48 23.34 23.72
C ILE A 198 42.16 24.68 23.47
N ASP A 199 43.49 24.62 23.29
CA ASP A 199 44.30 25.81 23.02
C ASP A 199 44.09 26.30 21.59
N LEU A 200 43.45 27.46 21.48
CA LEU A 200 43.21 28.16 20.22
C LEU A 200 43.90 29.52 20.27
N ALA A 201 44.94 29.68 19.46
CA ALA A 201 45.61 30.96 19.24
C ALA A 201 45.26 31.45 17.83
N PRO A 202 44.28 32.37 17.67
CA PRO A 202 43.90 32.84 16.36
C PRO A 202 45.08 33.60 15.73
N ALA A 203 45.51 33.19 14.54
CA ALA A 203 46.61 33.83 13.81
C ALA A 203 46.18 35.12 13.10
N ARG A 204 44.87 35.35 12.95
CA ARG A 204 44.24 36.56 12.41
C ARG A 204 42.82 36.75 12.95
N VAL A 205 42.35 37.99 12.95
CA VAL A 205 40.95 38.34 13.23
C VAL A 205 40.29 38.84 11.95
N LEU A 206 39.17 38.25 11.57
CA LEU A 206 38.38 38.64 10.41
C LEU A 206 37.13 39.37 10.88
N LEU A 207 37.01 40.65 10.57
CA LEU A 207 35.82 41.44 10.85
C LEU A 207 34.99 41.56 9.57
N TRP A 208 33.88 40.81 9.52
CA TRP A 208 32.95 40.84 8.40
C TRP A 208 31.88 41.91 8.60
N THR A 209 31.96 42.97 7.80
CA THR A 209 31.03 44.10 7.83
C THR A 209 30.85 44.70 6.44
N HIS A 210 29.66 45.21 6.15
CA HIS A 210 29.36 45.87 4.87
C HIS A 210 29.83 47.33 4.80
N ALA A 211 30.13 47.95 5.94
CA ALA A 211 30.49 49.35 5.96
C ALA A 211 32.01 49.52 5.82
N GLU A 212 32.43 50.08 4.68
CA GLU A 212 33.80 50.56 4.37
C GLU A 212 34.39 51.49 5.45
N LEU A 213 33.55 51.98 6.37
CA LEU A 213 33.87 52.95 7.42
C LEU A 213 33.88 52.36 8.84
N THR A 214 33.76 51.04 9.00
CA THR A 214 33.82 50.43 10.35
C THR A 214 35.27 50.32 10.79
N SER A 215 35.71 51.24 11.64
CA SER A 215 36.96 51.04 12.39
C SER A 215 36.90 49.68 13.10
N PRO A 216 38.00 48.89 13.10
CA PRO A 216 38.06 47.62 13.84
C PRO A 216 37.83 47.81 15.35
N GLY A 217 37.81 49.05 15.84
CA GLY A 217 37.38 49.39 17.18
C GLY A 217 38.28 48.74 18.23
N ALA A 218 37.66 48.20 19.27
CA ALA A 218 38.37 47.55 20.35
C ALA A 218 39.13 46.27 19.92
N LEU A 219 38.76 45.63 18.80
CA LEU A 219 39.38 44.37 18.34
C LEU A 219 40.85 44.56 17.95
N ALA A 220 41.19 45.68 17.31
CA ALA A 220 42.56 45.95 16.86
C ALA A 220 43.55 46.10 18.03
N GLY A 221 43.12 46.73 19.12
CA GLY A 221 43.96 46.90 20.32
C GLY A 221 44.06 45.63 21.17
N ALA A 222 43.11 44.71 21.03
CA ALA A 222 43.01 43.57 21.92
C ALA A 222 43.90 42.39 21.53
N PHE A 223 43.88 41.96 20.27
CA PHE A 223 44.35 40.61 19.95
C PHE A 223 45.83 40.50 19.53
N HIS A 224 46.62 41.58 19.51
CA HIS A 224 48.04 41.58 19.08
C HIS A 224 48.31 40.84 17.75
N VAL A 225 47.29 40.75 16.91
CA VAL A 225 47.19 39.88 15.73
C VAL A 225 46.53 40.72 14.63
N PRO A 226 46.89 40.53 13.34
CA PRO A 226 46.30 41.30 12.24
C PRO A 226 44.77 41.20 12.24
N VAL A 227 44.10 42.35 12.10
CA VAL A 227 42.65 42.46 11.96
C VAL A 227 42.32 42.87 10.52
N ASP A 228 41.76 41.93 9.76
CA ASP A 228 41.33 42.14 8.38
C ASP A 228 39.85 42.52 8.38
N VAL A 229 39.52 43.69 7.83
CA VAL A 229 38.13 44.13 7.64
C VAL A 229 37.74 43.84 6.20
N SER A 230 36.71 43.02 6.00
CA SER A 230 36.23 42.64 4.68
C SER A 230 34.71 42.51 4.65
N PRO A 231 34.07 42.55 3.45
CA PRO A 231 32.70 42.11 3.35
C PRO A 231 32.58 40.63 3.75
N ARG A 232 31.39 40.24 4.22
CA ARG A 232 31.10 38.84 4.53
C ARG A 232 31.14 38.01 3.24
N PRO A 233 31.87 36.88 3.20
CA PRO A 233 31.98 36.07 2.00
C PRO A 233 30.63 35.47 1.61
N ALA A 234 30.50 35.08 0.34
CA ALA A 234 29.36 34.31 -0.11
C ALA A 234 29.29 32.98 0.66
N PRO A 235 28.09 32.55 1.06
CA PRO A 235 27.92 31.33 1.81
C PRO A 235 28.22 30.11 0.92
N VAL A 236 28.84 29.11 1.53
CA VAL A 236 29.17 27.82 0.93
C VAL A 236 28.45 26.73 1.69
N LEU A 237 28.10 25.68 0.96
CA LEU A 237 27.49 24.49 1.52
C LEU A 237 28.52 23.69 2.36
N PRO A 238 28.28 23.50 3.66
CA PRO A 238 29.21 22.76 4.50
C PRO A 238 29.26 21.29 4.08
N SER A 239 30.46 20.71 4.13
CA SER A 239 30.70 19.27 4.03
C SER A 239 31.44 18.78 5.28
N PRO A 240 30.93 17.77 6.01
CA PRO A 240 29.68 17.05 5.79
C PRO A 240 28.43 17.89 6.14
N ARG A 241 27.26 17.49 5.61
CA ARG A 241 25.96 18.08 5.96
C ARG A 241 25.61 17.80 7.42
N SER A 242 24.96 18.78 8.05
CA SER A 242 24.41 18.60 9.39
C SER A 242 23.19 17.68 9.40
N LYS A 243 23.05 16.92 10.50
CA LYS A 243 21.95 16.00 10.79
C LYS A 243 20.84 16.65 11.64
N LEU A 244 20.89 17.96 11.86
CA LEU A 244 19.89 18.70 12.62
C LEU A 244 18.50 18.60 11.96
N LEU A 245 17.50 18.16 12.72
CA LEU A 245 16.12 18.00 12.26
C LEU A 245 15.13 18.31 13.41
N PRO A 246 14.65 19.55 13.52
CA PRO A 246 13.66 19.94 14.53
C PRO A 246 12.34 19.18 14.45
N ALA A 247 11.63 19.06 15.58
CA ALA A 247 10.37 18.33 15.71
C ALA A 247 9.27 18.81 14.76
N ASP A 248 9.08 20.12 14.57
CA ASP A 248 8.02 20.67 13.72
C ASP A 248 8.14 20.17 12.28
N VAL A 249 9.37 20.10 11.78
CA VAL A 249 9.68 19.62 10.44
C VAL A 249 9.48 18.11 10.38
N ARG A 250 9.85 17.37 11.43
CA ARG A 250 9.58 15.93 11.53
C ARG A 250 8.08 15.64 11.55
N ALA A 251 7.28 16.42 12.27
CA ALA A 251 5.84 16.31 12.33
C ALA A 251 5.20 16.63 10.98
N ALA A 252 5.61 17.72 10.33
CA ALA A 252 5.19 18.09 8.99
C ALA A 252 5.54 17.02 7.94
N ARG A 253 6.75 16.45 8.00
CA ARG A 253 7.16 15.35 7.11
C ARG A 253 6.36 14.08 7.35
N ARG A 254 6.09 13.72 8.61
CA ARG A 254 5.25 12.56 8.95
C ARG A 254 3.83 12.71 8.43
N SER A 255 3.22 13.89 8.59
CA SER A 255 1.85 14.14 8.11
C SER A 255 1.79 14.13 6.58
N ALA A 256 2.77 14.72 5.90
CA ALA A 256 2.87 14.69 4.44
C ALA A 256 3.05 13.26 3.90
N ARG A 257 3.94 12.47 4.51
CA ARG A 257 4.16 11.06 4.14
C ARG A 257 2.91 10.21 4.39
N ARG A 258 2.21 10.44 5.50
CA ARG A 258 0.94 9.76 5.80
C ARG A 258 -0.13 10.07 4.75
N ARG A 259 -0.29 11.34 4.36
CA ARG A 259 -1.22 11.75 3.29
C ARG A 259 -0.88 11.07 1.95
N ARG A 260 0.41 11.06 1.57
CA ARG A 260 0.86 10.40 0.35
C ARG A 260 0.55 8.89 0.36
N ASN A 261 0.83 8.22 1.48
CA ASN A 261 0.55 6.79 1.61
C ASN A 261 -0.95 6.49 1.54
N VAL A 262 -1.79 7.35 2.15
CA VAL A 262 -3.26 7.22 2.08
C VAL A 262 -3.76 7.40 0.65
N ILE A 263 -3.27 8.41 -0.08
CA ILE A 263 -3.64 8.62 -1.49
C ILE A 263 -3.21 7.42 -2.35
N LEU A 264 -1.99 6.91 -2.15
CA LEU A 264 -1.51 5.72 -2.85
C LEU A 264 -2.35 4.48 -2.53
N SER A 265 -2.77 4.29 -1.27
CA SER A 265 -3.65 3.18 -0.91
C SER A 265 -5.04 3.31 -1.55
N ILE A 266 -5.61 4.52 -1.59
CA ILE A 266 -6.89 4.76 -2.26
C ILE A 266 -6.78 4.50 -3.76
N ALA A 267 -5.71 4.97 -4.40
CA ALA A 267 -5.45 4.73 -5.82
C ALA A 267 -5.31 3.23 -6.13
N ALA A 268 -4.61 2.47 -5.27
CA ALA A 268 -4.47 1.02 -5.41
C ALA A 268 -5.82 0.29 -5.32
N VAL A 269 -6.67 0.66 -4.35
CA VAL A 269 -8.02 0.09 -4.20
C VAL A 269 -8.89 0.42 -5.41
N ALA A 270 -8.84 1.66 -5.91
CA ALA A 270 -9.60 2.05 -7.11
C ALA A 270 -9.18 1.24 -8.34
N LEU A 271 -7.87 1.02 -8.52
CA LEU A 271 -7.34 0.23 -9.64
C LEU A 271 -7.77 -1.25 -9.53
N ALA A 272 -7.73 -1.84 -8.32
CA ALA A 272 -8.23 -3.19 -8.08
C ALA A 272 -9.74 -3.31 -8.40
N TYR A 273 -10.53 -2.31 -8.03
CA TYR A 273 -11.97 -2.28 -8.31
C TYR A 273 -12.25 -2.18 -9.82
N LEU A 274 -11.52 -1.32 -10.54
CA LEU A 274 -11.61 -1.22 -12.00
C LEU A 274 -11.22 -2.54 -12.70
N ALA A 275 -10.20 -3.23 -12.19
CA ALA A 275 -9.81 -4.55 -12.71
C ALA A 275 -10.92 -5.60 -12.49
N LEU A 276 -11.58 -5.59 -11.32
CA LEU A 276 -12.69 -6.49 -11.03
C LEU A 276 -13.89 -6.24 -11.96
N ILE A 277 -14.24 -4.98 -12.19
CA ILE A 277 -15.30 -4.61 -13.15
C ILE A 277 -14.93 -5.05 -14.56
N GLY A 278 -13.69 -4.79 -15.00
CA GLY A 278 -13.20 -5.21 -16.32
C GLY A 278 -13.22 -6.72 -16.52
N PHE A 279 -12.84 -7.49 -15.50
CA PHE A 279 -12.89 -8.96 -15.56
C PHE A 279 -14.33 -9.47 -15.62
N SER A 280 -15.22 -8.90 -14.82
CA SER A 280 -16.62 -9.31 -14.75
C SER A 280 -17.37 -9.00 -16.04
N SER A 281 -17.13 -7.82 -16.63
CA SER A 281 -17.72 -7.43 -17.91
C SER A 281 -17.22 -8.30 -19.06
N TYR A 282 -15.93 -8.66 -19.06
CA TYR A 282 -15.36 -9.59 -20.04
C TYR A 282 -15.98 -10.99 -19.94
N GLN A 283 -16.16 -11.53 -18.73
CA GLN A 283 -16.82 -12.82 -18.52
C GLN A 283 -18.28 -12.81 -18.99
N LEU A 284 -19.03 -11.75 -18.69
CA LEU A 284 -20.42 -11.60 -19.15
C LEU A 284 -20.50 -11.53 -20.68
N TRP A 285 -19.59 -10.79 -21.31
CA TRP A 285 -19.54 -10.72 -22.77
C TRP A 285 -19.25 -12.10 -23.40
N LYS A 286 -18.26 -12.82 -22.88
CA LYS A 286 -17.90 -14.17 -23.35
C LYS A 286 -19.04 -15.17 -23.20
N THR A 287 -19.69 -15.20 -22.04
CA THR A 287 -20.84 -16.08 -21.80
C THR A 287 -22.03 -15.72 -22.68
N HIS A 288 -22.27 -14.43 -22.94
CA HIS A 288 -23.29 -14.00 -23.89
C HIS A 288 -22.98 -14.46 -25.32
N THR A 289 -21.73 -14.35 -25.78
CA THR A 289 -21.35 -14.84 -27.11
C THR A 289 -21.52 -16.36 -27.23
N ASP A 290 -21.08 -17.12 -26.22
CA ASP A 290 -21.17 -18.58 -26.23
C ASP A 290 -22.63 -19.07 -26.21
N THR A 291 -23.47 -18.45 -25.37
CA THR A 291 -24.90 -18.79 -25.31
C THR A 291 -25.64 -18.45 -26.59
N THR A 292 -25.30 -17.35 -27.28
CA THR A 292 -25.91 -17.04 -28.58
C THR A 292 -25.51 -18.04 -29.66
N LEU A 293 -24.27 -18.51 -29.65
CA LEU A 293 -23.78 -19.54 -30.56
C LEU A 293 -24.47 -20.89 -30.30
N LEU A 294 -24.53 -21.33 -29.05
CA LEU A 294 -25.22 -22.57 -28.66
C LEU A 294 -26.71 -22.52 -28.99
N ARG A 295 -27.38 -21.38 -28.76
CA ARG A 295 -28.79 -21.20 -29.16
C ARG A 295 -28.98 -21.30 -30.67
N LYS A 296 -28.05 -20.78 -31.48
CA LYS A 296 -28.10 -20.93 -32.94
C LYS A 296 -27.97 -22.40 -33.35
N GLN A 297 -27.03 -23.14 -32.75
CA GLN A 297 -26.86 -24.57 -33.01
C GLN A 297 -28.09 -25.39 -32.59
N ALA A 298 -28.64 -25.11 -31.40
CA ALA A 298 -29.87 -25.77 -30.93
C ALA A 298 -31.06 -25.51 -31.86
N ARG A 299 -31.20 -24.28 -32.39
CA ARG A 299 -32.24 -23.95 -33.38
C ARG A 299 -32.04 -24.68 -34.71
N ALA A 300 -30.78 -24.88 -35.14
CA ALA A 300 -30.48 -25.63 -36.36
C ALA A 300 -30.80 -27.13 -36.23
N ALA A 301 -30.60 -27.71 -35.04
CA ALA A 301 -30.88 -29.13 -34.76
C ALA A 301 -32.33 -29.40 -34.29
N ALA A 302 -33.13 -28.36 -34.03
CA ALA A 302 -34.53 -28.47 -33.63
C ALA A 302 -35.41 -29.29 -34.60
N PRO A 303 -35.35 -29.11 -35.94
CA PRO A 303 -36.17 -29.90 -36.86
C PRO A 303 -35.81 -31.40 -36.82
N ASP A 304 -34.53 -31.73 -36.68
CA ASP A 304 -34.07 -33.13 -36.61
C ASP A 304 -34.54 -33.80 -35.31
N ALA A 305 -34.53 -33.06 -34.19
CA ALA A 305 -35.06 -33.54 -32.93
C ALA A 305 -36.57 -33.81 -33.00
N ILE A 306 -37.35 -32.93 -33.65
CA ILE A 306 -38.80 -33.11 -33.86
C ILE A 306 -39.07 -34.30 -34.79
N ALA A 307 -38.28 -34.47 -35.86
CA ALA A 307 -38.39 -35.63 -36.74
C ALA A 307 -38.12 -36.93 -35.96
N PHE A 308 -37.04 -36.96 -35.17
CA PHE A 308 -36.67 -38.11 -34.35
C PHE A 308 -37.75 -38.48 -33.32
N THR A 309 -38.33 -37.51 -32.60
CA THR A 309 -39.42 -37.79 -31.66
C THR A 309 -40.69 -38.28 -32.35
N THR A 310 -40.98 -37.78 -33.56
CA THR A 310 -42.09 -38.26 -34.38
C THR A 310 -41.85 -39.71 -34.83
N HIS A 311 -40.62 -40.07 -35.18
CA HIS A 311 -40.25 -41.44 -35.54
C HIS A 311 -40.39 -42.41 -34.34
N LEU A 312 -39.96 -41.99 -33.15
CA LEU A 312 -40.14 -42.75 -31.91
C LEU A 312 -41.63 -43.02 -31.63
N ALA A 313 -42.49 -42.01 -31.74
CA ALA A 313 -43.94 -42.17 -31.52
C ALA A 313 -44.56 -43.16 -32.51
N LYS A 314 -44.20 -43.09 -33.81
CA LYS A 314 -44.68 -44.06 -34.81
C LYS A 314 -44.20 -45.48 -34.54
N TRP A 315 -42.99 -45.63 -34.00
CA TRP A 315 -42.46 -46.95 -33.64
C TRP A 315 -43.22 -47.56 -32.47
N ASP A 316 -43.61 -46.72 -31.50
CA ASP A 316 -44.43 -47.12 -30.36
C ASP A 316 -45.84 -47.56 -30.80
N GLU A 317 -46.47 -46.85 -31.74
CA GLU A 317 -47.77 -47.24 -32.32
C GLU A 317 -47.73 -48.63 -32.99
N LEU A 318 -46.63 -48.96 -33.67
CA LEU A 318 -46.46 -50.23 -34.36
C LEU A 318 -46.12 -51.40 -33.41
N HIS A 319 -45.80 -51.11 -32.15
CA HIS A 319 -45.35 -52.11 -31.18
C HIS A 319 -46.35 -53.26 -31.00
N HIS A 320 -47.65 -52.94 -30.90
CA HIS A 320 -48.72 -53.93 -30.72
C HIS A 320 -48.91 -54.88 -31.92
N ALA A 321 -48.57 -54.43 -33.13
CA ALA A 321 -48.73 -55.24 -34.35
C ALA A 321 -47.52 -56.15 -34.60
N VAL A 322 -46.35 -55.77 -34.08
CA VAL A 322 -45.09 -56.49 -34.31
C VAL A 322 -44.81 -57.50 -33.20
N ASP A 323 -45.33 -57.28 -31.99
CA ASP A 323 -45.14 -58.22 -30.89
C ASP A 323 -46.04 -59.46 -31.02
N LEU A 324 -45.41 -60.59 -31.37
CA LEU A 324 -46.06 -61.91 -31.43
C LEU A 324 -46.77 -62.30 -30.14
N SER A 325 -46.36 -61.74 -28.99
CA SER A 325 -46.96 -62.04 -27.70
C SER A 325 -48.42 -61.54 -27.58
N GLN A 326 -48.81 -60.55 -28.38
CA GLN A 326 -50.14 -59.95 -28.39
C GLN A 326 -50.97 -60.33 -29.62
N ALA A 327 -50.45 -61.22 -30.49
CA ALA A 327 -51.14 -61.68 -31.67
C ALA A 327 -52.40 -62.49 -31.29
N PRO A 328 -53.61 -62.16 -31.81
CA PRO A 328 -54.85 -62.83 -31.43
C PRO A 328 -54.84 -64.35 -31.62
N VAL A 329 -54.15 -64.81 -32.67
CA VAL A 329 -54.02 -66.24 -33.00
C VAL A 329 -53.21 -66.99 -31.94
N ASP A 330 -52.12 -66.39 -31.45
CA ASP A 330 -51.28 -67.04 -30.44
C ASP A 330 -51.95 -67.02 -29.05
N ILE A 331 -52.68 -65.95 -28.74
CA ILE A 331 -53.52 -65.89 -27.53
C ILE A 331 -54.58 -67.01 -27.54
N LEU A 332 -55.29 -67.22 -28.65
CA LEU A 332 -56.25 -68.32 -28.79
C LEU A 332 -55.57 -69.69 -28.67
N TYR A 333 -54.38 -69.85 -29.25
CA TYR A 333 -53.61 -71.08 -29.12
C TYR A 333 -53.23 -71.36 -27.66
N ARG A 334 -52.75 -70.36 -26.92
CA ARG A 334 -52.42 -70.47 -25.49
C ARG A 334 -53.65 -70.82 -24.64
N ILE A 335 -54.81 -70.22 -24.93
CA ILE A 335 -56.09 -70.55 -24.27
C ILE A 335 -56.48 -72.00 -24.55
N SER A 336 -56.31 -72.47 -25.78
CA SER A 336 -56.64 -73.85 -26.15
C SER A 336 -55.82 -74.89 -25.39
N ARG A 337 -54.55 -74.60 -25.08
CA ARG A 337 -53.66 -75.47 -24.28
C ARG A 337 -54.11 -75.59 -22.82
N CYS A 338 -54.95 -74.68 -22.33
CA CYS A 338 -55.46 -74.73 -20.96
C CYS A 338 -56.67 -75.68 -20.81
N ILE A 339 -57.25 -76.19 -21.91
CA ILE A 339 -58.39 -77.11 -21.89
C ILE A 339 -57.94 -78.48 -21.32
N PRO A 340 -58.59 -79.01 -20.26
CA PRO A 340 -58.17 -80.28 -19.66
C PRO A 340 -58.29 -81.46 -20.65
N PRO A 341 -57.27 -82.33 -20.78
CA PRO A 341 -57.32 -83.48 -21.68
C PRO A 341 -58.42 -84.46 -21.25
N ASN A 342 -59.14 -85.02 -22.22
CA ASN A 342 -60.29 -85.92 -22.03
C ASN A 342 -61.51 -85.29 -21.31
N SER A 343 -61.60 -83.95 -21.25
CA SER A 343 -62.81 -83.27 -20.79
C SER A 343 -63.79 -83.05 -21.94
N SER A 344 -65.09 -83.10 -21.65
CA SER A 344 -66.15 -82.79 -22.63
C SER A 344 -66.38 -81.28 -22.80
N LEU A 345 -65.36 -80.45 -22.52
CA LEU A 345 -65.47 -78.99 -22.52
C LEU A 345 -65.32 -78.47 -23.96
N ARG A 346 -66.25 -77.62 -24.39
CA ARG A 346 -66.26 -77.00 -25.73
C ARG A 346 -66.44 -75.49 -25.62
N LEU A 347 -65.64 -74.74 -26.37
CA LEU A 347 -65.82 -73.30 -26.53
C LEU A 347 -66.83 -73.04 -27.65
N LYS A 348 -67.86 -72.23 -27.38
CA LYS A 348 -68.86 -71.80 -28.38
C LYS A 348 -68.40 -70.55 -29.12
N THR A 349 -67.86 -69.59 -28.38
CA THR A 349 -67.42 -68.31 -28.93
C THR A 349 -66.18 -67.85 -28.18
N ALA A 350 -65.17 -67.41 -28.93
CA ALA A 350 -63.98 -66.76 -28.39
C ALA A 350 -63.77 -65.45 -29.18
N GLU A 351 -63.95 -64.33 -28.49
CA GLU A 351 -63.70 -62.99 -29.05
C GLU A 351 -62.43 -62.43 -28.41
N VAL A 352 -61.46 -62.07 -29.25
CA VAL A 352 -60.19 -61.47 -28.83
C VAL A 352 -60.09 -60.09 -29.44
N SER A 353 -60.23 -59.06 -28.63
CA SER A 353 -60.00 -57.66 -28.98
C SER A 353 -58.73 -57.15 -28.29
N ALA A 354 -58.19 -56.01 -28.75
CA ALA A 354 -56.96 -55.42 -28.18
C ALA A 354 -57.05 -55.16 -26.66
N ASN A 355 -58.26 -54.90 -26.15
CA ASN A 355 -58.48 -54.51 -24.75
C ASN A 355 -59.25 -55.54 -23.92
N GLU A 356 -59.87 -56.55 -24.55
CA GLU A 356 -60.72 -57.51 -23.85
C GLU A 356 -60.81 -58.83 -24.61
N ILE A 357 -60.81 -59.92 -23.86
CA ILE A 357 -60.97 -61.29 -24.32
C ILE A 357 -62.22 -61.85 -23.65
N SER A 358 -63.17 -62.34 -24.44
CA SER A 358 -64.40 -62.98 -23.95
C SER A 358 -64.49 -64.41 -24.45
N LEU A 359 -64.62 -65.36 -23.52
CA LEU A 359 -64.72 -66.78 -23.78
C LEU A 359 -66.05 -67.32 -23.27
N THR A 360 -66.85 -67.90 -24.17
CA THR A 360 -68.10 -68.58 -23.82
C THR A 360 -68.01 -70.06 -24.15
N GLY A 361 -68.36 -70.93 -23.20
CA GLY A 361 -68.27 -72.39 -23.40
C GLY A 361 -69.24 -73.22 -22.57
N GLU A 362 -69.30 -74.50 -22.88
CA GLU A 362 -70.14 -75.49 -22.20
C GLU A 362 -69.35 -76.78 -21.86
N ALA A 363 -69.71 -77.46 -20.77
CA ALA A 363 -69.13 -78.74 -20.36
C ALA A 363 -70.17 -79.64 -19.67
N GLN A 364 -70.02 -80.98 -19.72
CA GLN A 364 -70.96 -81.91 -19.06
C GLN A 364 -70.69 -82.02 -17.55
N GLN A 365 -69.44 -81.84 -17.12
CA GLN A 365 -69.01 -81.98 -15.73
C GLN A 365 -68.52 -80.63 -15.19
N GLN A 366 -69.02 -80.22 -14.01
CA GLN A 366 -68.61 -78.98 -13.34
C GLN A 366 -67.10 -78.96 -13.03
N ALA A 367 -66.51 -80.12 -12.74
CA ALA A 367 -65.08 -80.26 -12.44
C ALA A 367 -64.19 -79.81 -13.60
N ALA A 368 -64.60 -80.04 -14.85
CA ALA A 368 -63.85 -79.61 -16.03
C ALA A 368 -63.80 -78.08 -16.17
N VAL A 369 -64.91 -77.41 -15.82
CA VAL A 369 -65.01 -75.94 -15.83
C VAL A 369 -64.14 -75.32 -14.74
N GLY A 370 -64.14 -75.92 -13.54
CA GLY A 370 -63.27 -75.51 -12.44
C GLY A 370 -61.77 -75.73 -12.71
N GLN A 371 -61.41 -76.82 -13.39
CA GLN A 371 -60.02 -77.07 -13.79
C GLN A 371 -59.57 -76.10 -14.89
N PHE A 372 -60.44 -75.78 -15.85
CA PHE A 372 -60.15 -74.82 -16.92
C PHE A 372 -59.93 -73.40 -16.38
N SER A 373 -60.79 -72.92 -15.47
CA SER A 373 -60.60 -71.59 -14.85
C SER A 373 -59.31 -71.49 -14.04
N LEU A 374 -58.94 -72.57 -13.35
CA LEU A 374 -57.69 -72.64 -12.60
C LEU A 374 -56.47 -72.72 -13.53
N ALA A 375 -56.56 -73.44 -14.65
CA ALA A 375 -55.50 -73.52 -15.66
C ALA A 375 -55.26 -72.17 -16.35
N LEU A 376 -56.33 -71.45 -16.70
CA LEU A 376 -56.23 -70.09 -17.25
C LEU A 376 -55.49 -69.14 -16.30
N ARG A 377 -55.87 -69.14 -15.01
CA ARG A 377 -55.25 -68.29 -13.99
C ARG A 377 -53.79 -68.65 -13.65
N LYS A 378 -53.39 -69.92 -13.83
CA LYS A 378 -52.05 -70.40 -13.47
C LYS A 378 -51.09 -70.53 -14.65
N SER A 379 -51.55 -70.30 -15.88
CA SER A 379 -50.70 -70.45 -17.06
C SER A 379 -49.65 -69.33 -17.14
N ASN A 380 -48.37 -69.72 -17.27
CA ASN A 380 -47.26 -68.77 -17.43
C ASN A 380 -47.35 -67.97 -18.74
N ASP A 381 -48.04 -68.52 -19.74
CA ASP A 381 -48.15 -67.94 -21.08
C ASP A 381 -49.27 -66.86 -21.19
N LEU A 382 -50.14 -66.72 -20.16
CA LEU A 382 -51.25 -65.74 -20.11
C LEU A 382 -51.15 -64.79 -18.89
N VAL A 383 -49.97 -64.64 -18.29
CA VAL A 383 -49.74 -63.83 -17.06
C VAL A 383 -50.09 -62.35 -17.24
N GLY A 384 -50.04 -61.83 -18.46
CA GLY A 384 -50.40 -60.44 -18.78
C GLY A 384 -51.91 -60.15 -18.81
N LEU A 385 -52.77 -61.13 -18.51
CA LEU A 385 -54.23 -61.00 -18.59
C LEU A 385 -54.89 -61.32 -17.25
N ILE A 386 -55.75 -60.42 -16.77
CA ILE A 386 -56.51 -60.60 -15.54
C ILE A 386 -57.82 -61.31 -15.87
N TRP A 387 -57.92 -62.58 -15.51
CA TRP A 387 -59.09 -63.43 -15.78
C TRP A 387 -60.19 -63.28 -14.71
N GLN A 388 -61.38 -62.88 -15.14
CA GLN A 388 -62.61 -62.93 -14.37
C GLN A 388 -63.37 -64.21 -14.72
N THR A 389 -63.47 -65.12 -13.76
CA THR A 389 -64.08 -66.44 -13.94
C THR A 389 -65.24 -66.63 -12.95
N PRO A 390 -66.43 -66.07 -13.22
CA PRO A 390 -67.61 -66.29 -12.39
C PRO A 390 -68.01 -67.77 -12.33
N GLU A 391 -68.80 -68.15 -11.32
CA GLU A 391 -69.28 -69.53 -11.17
C GLU A 391 -70.15 -69.96 -12.36
N ALA A 392 -69.98 -71.20 -12.80
CA ALA A 392 -70.70 -71.76 -13.94
C ALA A 392 -72.18 -71.97 -13.61
N SER A 393 -73.06 -71.68 -14.56
CA SER A 393 -74.51 -71.88 -14.41
C SER A 393 -74.91 -73.25 -14.96
N LYS A 394 -75.89 -73.91 -14.31
CA LYS A 394 -76.41 -75.21 -14.75
C LYS A 394 -77.52 -75.01 -15.77
N SER A 395 -77.30 -75.44 -17.00
CA SER A 395 -78.29 -75.45 -18.09
C SER A 395 -78.87 -76.86 -18.31
N ILE A 396 -79.86 -76.96 -19.20
CA ILE A 396 -80.51 -78.23 -19.57
C ILE A 396 -79.52 -79.20 -20.27
N ARG A 397 -78.41 -78.67 -20.84
CA ARG A 397 -77.42 -79.44 -21.62
C ARG A 397 -76.09 -79.69 -20.89
N GLY A 398 -75.92 -79.15 -19.69
CA GLY A 398 -74.67 -79.22 -18.93
C GLY A 398 -74.40 -77.93 -18.15
N TRP A 399 -73.13 -77.62 -17.94
CA TRP A 399 -72.65 -76.40 -17.30
C TRP A 399 -72.18 -75.41 -18.34
N GLU A 400 -72.66 -74.17 -18.28
CA GLU A 400 -72.21 -73.09 -19.16
C GLU A 400 -71.37 -72.07 -18.37
N PHE A 401 -70.37 -71.49 -19.03
CA PHE A 401 -69.50 -70.48 -18.45
C PHE A 401 -69.20 -69.35 -19.44
N VAL A 402 -69.02 -68.15 -18.88
CA VAL A 402 -68.56 -66.96 -19.60
C VAL A 402 -67.40 -66.38 -18.80
N TYR A 403 -66.20 -66.37 -19.39
CA TYR A 403 -64.98 -65.84 -18.78
C TYR A 403 -64.50 -64.65 -19.58
N THR A 404 -64.12 -63.58 -18.88
CA THR A 404 -63.56 -62.38 -19.48
C THR A 404 -62.13 -62.15 -18.98
N ALA A 405 -61.27 -61.63 -19.84
CA ALA A 405 -59.91 -61.24 -19.51
C ALA A 405 -59.59 -59.87 -20.11
N ALA A 406 -58.90 -59.04 -19.34
CA ALA A 406 -58.39 -57.75 -19.80
C ALA A 406 -56.92 -57.60 -19.40
N PRO A 407 -56.11 -56.89 -20.19
CA PRO A 407 -54.77 -56.51 -19.75
C PRO A 407 -54.89 -55.59 -18.52
N PRO A 408 -53.89 -55.60 -17.61
CA PRO A 408 -53.86 -54.68 -16.49
C PRO A 408 -53.94 -53.25 -17.03
N LYS A 409 -54.89 -52.46 -16.53
CA LYS A 409 -54.91 -51.02 -16.81
C LYS A 409 -53.62 -50.43 -16.22
N ASN A 410 -52.72 -49.97 -17.10
CA ASN A 410 -51.57 -49.16 -16.71
C ASN A 410 -52.00 -47.81 -16.16
#